data_AF-R0E8H8-F1
#
_entry.id   AF-R0E8H8-F1
#
_cell.length_a   1.000
_cell.length_b   1.000
_cell.length_c   1.000
_cell.angle_alpha   90.00
_cell.angle_beta   90.00
_cell.angle_gamma   90.00
#
_symmetry.space_group_name_H-M   'P 1'
#
loop_
_entity.id
_entity.type
_entity.pdbx_description
1 polymer ?
#
loop_
_entity_poly.entity_id
_entity_poly.type
_entity_poly.pdbx_seq_one_letter_code
_entity_poly.pdbx_strand_id
1 'polypeptide(L)'
;MAGRSNEARGWSETLQARLRAKMDMLIDAFETSTDPAEKAQIEKDARTCGIFARAAKAIETMVPETKAEPPAKAAANDDEASMHDDIPEEPEALQAALVARFTRFAELLELKRRADQGDGDGAGRDGDGRPAAPA
;
A
#
# COMPACT_ATOMS: atom_id res chain seq x y z
N MET A 1 28.33 23.47 -1.11
CA MET A 1 27.09 22.66 -1.16
C MET A 1 27.15 21.37 -0.32
N ALA A 2 28.29 20.98 0.28
CA ALA A 2 28.41 19.72 1.05
C ALA A 2 27.72 19.71 2.45
N GLY A 3 27.44 20.88 3.05
CA GLY A 3 26.88 20.96 4.41
C GLY A 3 25.45 20.41 4.55
N ARG A 4 24.57 20.68 3.57
CA ARG A 4 23.15 20.26 3.64
C ARG A 4 22.97 18.74 3.54
N SER A 5 23.86 18.04 2.83
CA SER A 5 23.82 16.58 2.70
C SER A 5 24.23 15.90 4.01
N ASN A 6 25.24 16.44 4.71
CA ASN A 6 25.68 15.90 5.99
C ASN A 6 24.66 16.15 7.12
N GLU A 7 23.98 17.31 7.09
CA GLU A 7 22.85 17.62 7.98
C GLU A 7 21.65 16.69 7.75
N ALA A 8 21.31 16.41 6.49
CA ALA A 8 20.23 15.48 6.14
C ALA A 8 20.54 14.04 6.58
N ARG A 9 21.79 13.58 6.42
CA ARG A 9 22.24 12.27 6.90
C ARG A 9 22.23 12.18 8.43
N GLY A 10 22.72 13.20 9.14
CA GLY A 10 22.65 13.22 10.61
C GLY A 10 21.22 13.25 11.14
N TRP A 11 20.30 13.91 10.43
CA TRP A 11 18.88 13.91 10.76
C TRP A 11 18.23 12.54 10.56
N SER A 12 18.49 11.85 9.44
CA SER A 12 17.92 10.53 9.17
C SER A 12 18.42 9.49 10.17
N GLU A 13 19.71 9.49 10.50
CA GLU A 13 20.30 8.62 11.54
C GLU A 13 19.64 8.86 12.91
N THR A 14 19.46 10.13 13.30
CA THR A 14 18.80 10.49 14.57
C THR A 14 17.35 10.01 14.59
N LEU A 15 16.63 10.16 13.48
CA LEU A 15 15.23 9.74 13.37
C LEU A 15 15.09 8.22 13.39
N GLN A 16 15.97 7.49 12.69
CA GLN A 16 16.01 6.03 12.72
C GLN A 16 16.27 5.51 14.13
N ALA A 17 17.23 6.09 14.86
CA ALA A 17 17.52 5.72 16.25
C ALA A 17 16.29 5.93 17.15
N ARG A 18 15.59 7.06 17.00
CA ARG A 18 14.36 7.36 17.76
C ARG A 18 13.21 6.40 17.44
N LEU A 19 12.99 6.10 16.16
CA LEU A 19 11.94 5.18 15.74
C LEU A 19 12.21 3.75 16.23
N ARG A 20 13.47 3.31 16.17
CA ARG A 20 13.88 2.01 16.69
C ARG A 20 13.65 1.90 18.19
N ALA A 21 14.17 2.85 18.97
CA ALA A 21 13.95 2.88 20.42
C ALA A 21 12.46 2.90 20.79
N LYS A 22 11.63 3.61 20.01
CA LYS A 22 10.18 3.62 20.22
C LYS A 22 9.53 2.28 19.89
N MET A 23 9.93 1.61 18.82
CA MET A 23 9.41 0.28 18.48
C MET A 23 9.81 -0.76 19.54
N ASP A 24 11.05 -0.72 20.03
CA ASP A 24 11.51 -1.61 21.11
C ASP A 24 10.64 -1.42 22.37
N MET A 25 10.39 -0.18 22.80
CA MET A 25 9.48 0.10 23.93
C MET A 25 8.05 -0.40 23.71
N LEU A 26 7.53 -0.31 22.49
CA LEU A 26 6.18 -0.79 22.17
C LEU A 26 6.11 -2.32 22.16
N ILE A 27 7.17 -3.00 21.72
CA ILE A 27 7.27 -4.47 21.79
C ILE A 27 7.26 -4.91 23.25
N ASP A 28 8.11 -4.32 24.09
CA ASP A 28 8.16 -4.62 25.53
C ASP A 28 6.80 -4.38 26.21
N ALA A 29 6.14 -3.27 25.88
CA ALA A 29 4.80 -2.97 26.40
C ALA A 29 3.73 -3.97 25.93
N PHE A 30 3.81 -4.43 24.67
CA PHE A 30 2.86 -5.40 24.13
C PHE A 30 3.01 -6.79 24.75
N GLU A 31 4.24 -7.21 25.02
CA GLU A 31 4.55 -8.49 25.66
C GLU A 31 4.15 -8.50 27.14
N THR A 32 4.32 -7.36 27.83
CA THR A 32 4.00 -7.24 29.26
C THR A 32 2.53 -6.97 29.55
N SER A 33 1.78 -6.35 28.63
CA SER A 33 0.35 -6.08 28.84
C SER A 33 -0.48 -7.36 28.76
N THR A 34 -1.43 -7.50 29.67
CA THR A 34 -2.46 -8.56 29.65
C THR A 34 -3.83 -8.04 29.24
N ASP A 35 -4.00 -6.73 29.08
CA ASP A 35 -5.26 -6.10 28.70
C ASP A 35 -5.39 -6.01 27.17
N PRO A 36 -6.43 -6.62 26.55
CA PRO A 36 -6.69 -6.49 25.13
C PRO A 36 -6.83 -5.04 24.63
N ALA A 37 -7.38 -4.13 25.45
CA ALA A 37 -7.56 -2.73 25.05
C ALA A 37 -6.22 -2.00 24.94
N GLU A 38 -5.32 -2.20 25.90
CA GLU A 38 -3.95 -1.69 25.87
C GLU A 38 -3.18 -2.25 24.67
N LYS A 39 -3.28 -3.55 24.38
CA LYS A 39 -2.64 -4.16 23.20
C LYS A 39 -3.11 -3.52 21.90
N ALA A 40 -4.41 -3.29 21.74
CA ALA A 40 -4.95 -2.64 20.55
C ALA A 40 -4.41 -1.20 20.38
N GLN A 41 -4.22 -0.48 21.48
CA GLN A 41 -3.63 0.85 21.46
C GLN A 41 -2.13 0.82 21.14
N ILE A 42 -1.38 -0.13 21.71
CA ILE A 42 0.05 -0.33 21.40
C ILE A 42 0.26 -0.66 19.92
N GLU A 43 -0.58 -1.51 19.33
CA GLU A 43 -0.54 -1.79 17.89
C GLU A 43 -0.82 -0.56 17.04
N LYS A 44 -1.77 0.30 17.46
CA LYS A 44 -2.07 1.56 16.78
C LYS A 44 -0.86 2.50 16.82
N ASP A 45 -0.17 2.55 17.95
CA ASP A 45 1.04 3.35 18.12
C ASP A 45 2.22 2.82 17.30
N ALA A 46 2.34 1.49 17.16
CA ALA A 46 3.30 0.85 16.27
C ALA A 46 3.01 1.16 14.79
N ARG A 47 1.74 1.07 14.37
CA ARG A 47 1.31 1.46 13.01
C ARG A 47 1.65 2.92 12.71
N THR A 48 1.49 3.79 13.70
CA THR A 48 1.84 5.21 13.57
C THR A 48 3.34 5.42 13.36
N CYS A 49 4.20 4.64 14.04
CA CYS A 49 5.65 4.65 13.80
C CYS A 49 5.99 4.27 12.34
N GLY A 50 5.26 3.30 11.77
CA GLY A 50 5.41 2.92 10.36
C GLY A 50 5.01 4.02 9.36
N ILE A 51 4.09 4.92 9.73
CA ILE A 51 3.75 6.09 8.89
C ILE A 51 4.91 7.09 8.90
N PHE A 52 5.46 7.39 10.08
CA PHE A 52 6.62 8.29 10.20
C PHE A 52 7.85 7.75 9.46
N ALA A 53 8.11 6.44 9.53
CA ALA A 53 9.21 5.82 8.79
C ALA A 53 9.04 5.98 7.26
N ARG A 54 7.83 5.78 6.73
CA ARG A 54 7.54 5.96 5.30
C ARG A 54 7.69 7.42 4.87
N ALA A 55 7.19 8.36 5.67
CA ALA A 55 7.35 9.78 5.40
C ALA A 55 8.84 10.20 5.43
N ALA A 56 9.62 9.68 6.37
CA ALA A 56 11.06 9.92 6.46
C ALA A 56 11.79 9.42 5.21
N LYS A 57 11.47 8.20 4.74
CA LYS A 57 12.04 7.64 3.50
C LYS A 57 11.72 8.51 2.28
N ALA A 58 10.49 9.01 2.18
CA ALA A 58 10.11 9.91 1.10
C ALA A 58 10.92 11.23 1.12
N ILE A 59 11.16 11.79 2.30
CA ILE A 59 12.01 12.99 2.47
C ILE A 59 13.45 12.71 2.05
N GLU A 60 14.01 11.56 2.45
CA GLU A 60 15.37 11.15 2.07
C GLU A 60 15.53 11.06 0.55
N THR A 61 14.55 10.51 -0.17
CA THR A 61 14.55 10.44 -1.65
C THR A 61 14.36 11.80 -2.35
N MET A 62 13.90 12.83 -1.63
CA MET A 62 13.77 14.19 -2.15
C MET A 62 15.02 15.04 -1.92
N VAL A 63 16.00 14.56 -1.15
CA VAL A 63 17.30 15.23 -1.02
C VAL A 63 18.08 14.98 -2.32
N PRO A 64 18.49 16.04 -3.05
CA PRO A 64 19.28 15.85 -4.26
C PRO A 64 20.57 15.09 -3.93
N GLU A 65 20.71 13.90 -4.49
CA GLU A 65 21.93 13.10 -4.31
C GLU A 65 23.13 13.90 -4.81
N THR A 66 24.10 14.12 -3.91
CA THR A 66 25.41 14.58 -4.34
C THR A 66 26.09 13.38 -4.95
N LYS A 67 25.91 13.19 -6.26
CA LYS A 67 26.56 12.25 -7.18
C LYS A 67 27.68 11.44 -6.50
N ALA A 68 27.31 10.39 -5.76
CA ALA A 68 28.24 9.43 -5.21
C ALA A 68 28.31 8.29 -6.21
N GLU A 69 29.54 8.02 -6.65
CA GLU A 69 29.90 6.95 -7.57
C GLU A 69 29.33 5.60 -7.09
N PRO A 70 28.69 4.79 -7.96
CA PRO A 70 27.98 3.60 -7.53
C PRO A 70 28.97 2.51 -7.08
N PRO A 71 28.82 1.91 -5.88
CA PRO A 71 29.53 0.69 -5.57
C PRO A 71 28.90 -0.47 -6.34
N ALA A 72 29.75 -1.18 -7.09
CA ALA A 72 29.37 -2.35 -7.86
C ALA A 72 28.86 -3.49 -6.96
N LYS A 73 27.68 -4.01 -7.32
CA LYS A 73 27.15 -5.37 -7.10
C LYS A 73 27.16 -5.93 -5.67
N ALA A 74 25.96 -6.10 -5.12
CA ALA A 74 25.59 -7.34 -4.43
C ALA A 74 24.15 -7.72 -4.84
N ALA A 75 24.01 -8.97 -5.24
CA ALA A 75 22.81 -9.54 -5.85
C ALA A 75 21.60 -9.53 -4.90
N ALA A 76 20.44 -9.11 -5.43
CA ALA A 76 19.14 -9.53 -4.94
C ALA A 76 18.38 -10.10 -6.15
N ASN A 77 18.17 -11.40 -6.09
CA ASN A 77 17.18 -12.11 -6.87
C ASN A 77 15.82 -11.62 -6.35
N ASP A 78 15.25 -10.61 -7.01
CA ASP A 78 13.89 -10.18 -6.74
C ASP A 78 13.12 -10.28 -8.06
N ASP A 79 12.27 -11.30 -8.12
CA ASP A 79 11.30 -11.54 -9.18
C ASP A 79 10.15 -10.52 -9.01
N GLU A 80 10.49 -9.23 -9.01
CA GLU A 80 9.51 -8.18 -9.17
C GLU A 80 9.21 -8.09 -10.66
N ALA A 81 8.01 -8.56 -11.03
CA ALA A 81 7.44 -8.31 -12.34
C ALA A 81 7.64 -6.83 -12.70
N SER A 82 8.40 -6.59 -13.77
CA SER A 82 8.70 -5.27 -14.31
C SER A 82 7.40 -4.53 -14.62
N MET A 83 6.94 -3.71 -13.66
CA MET A 83 5.76 -2.85 -13.76
C MET A 83 6.15 -1.41 -14.15
N HIS A 84 7.38 -1.21 -14.60
CA HIS A 84 7.81 0.02 -15.25
C HIS A 84 7.64 -0.13 -16.76
N ASP A 85 6.38 -0.11 -17.20
CA ASP A 85 6.11 0.25 -18.59
C ASP A 85 6.54 1.72 -18.75
N ASP A 86 7.51 1.94 -19.63
CA ASP A 86 8.02 3.25 -20.02
C ASP A 86 6.86 4.22 -20.28
N ILE A 87 6.73 5.25 -19.44
CA ILE A 87 5.75 6.32 -19.66
C ILE A 87 6.22 7.07 -20.90
N PRO A 88 5.50 7.02 -22.03
CA PRO A 88 5.95 7.69 -23.25
C PRO A 88 5.96 9.21 -23.00
N GLU A 89 7.09 9.86 -23.27
CA GLU A 89 7.29 11.30 -23.05
C GLU A 89 6.46 12.20 -23.99
N GLU A 90 5.72 11.61 -24.94
CA GLU A 90 4.89 12.34 -25.89
C GLU A 90 3.41 12.36 -25.46
N PRO A 91 2.80 13.55 -25.31
CA PRO A 91 1.47 13.71 -24.73
C PRO A 91 0.35 13.04 -25.54
N GLU A 92 0.53 12.92 -26.86
CA GLU A 92 -0.43 12.25 -27.74
C GLU A 92 -0.43 10.73 -27.55
N ALA A 93 0.75 10.14 -27.32
CA ALA A 93 0.88 8.72 -27.03
C ALA A 93 0.30 8.36 -25.65
N LEU A 94 0.46 9.25 -24.67
CA LEU A 94 -0.15 9.09 -23.35
C LEU A 94 -1.68 9.15 -23.42
N GLN A 95 -2.24 10.06 -24.23
CA GLN A 95 -3.68 10.16 -24.41
C GLN A 95 -4.26 8.91 -25.10
N ALA A 96 -3.57 8.39 -26.12
CA ALA A 96 -3.97 7.14 -26.78
C ALA A 96 -3.93 5.94 -25.82
N ALA A 97 -2.88 5.83 -25.00
CA ALA A 97 -2.74 4.78 -23.99
C ALA A 97 -3.83 4.87 -22.90
N LEU A 98 -4.17 6.08 -22.46
CA LEU A 98 -5.25 6.31 -21.51
C LEU A 98 -6.61 5.92 -22.11
N VAL A 99 -6.90 6.34 -23.35
CA VAL A 99 -8.14 5.98 -24.05
C VAL A 99 -8.25 4.46 -24.22
N ALA A 100 -7.19 3.79 -24.66
CA ALA A 100 -7.18 2.33 -24.79
C ALA A 100 -7.44 1.62 -23.45
N ARG A 101 -6.87 2.14 -22.36
CA ARG A 101 -7.06 1.58 -21.02
C ARG A 101 -8.49 1.79 -20.52
N PHE A 102 -9.09 2.96 -20.75
CA PHE A 102 -10.48 3.22 -20.38
C PHE A 102 -11.49 2.39 -21.20
N THR A 103 -11.22 2.18 -22.50
CA THR A 103 -12.04 1.29 -23.34
C THR A 103 -12.03 -0.15 -22.79
N ARG A 104 -10.85 -0.66 -22.43
CA ARG A 104 -10.72 -2.00 -21.82
C ARG A 104 -11.49 -2.12 -20.50
N PHE A 105 -11.52 -1.05 -19.69
CA PHE A 105 -12.33 -1.04 -18.46
C PHE A 105 -13.84 -1.04 -18.74
N ALA A 106 -14.29 -0.30 -19.76
CA ALA A 106 -15.70 -0.30 -20.16
C ALA A 106 -16.16 -1.69 -20.63
N GLU A 107 -15.34 -2.38 -21.43
CA GLU A 107 -15.61 -3.75 -21.88
C GLU A 107 -15.71 -4.74 -20.72
N LEU A 108 -14.83 -4.63 -19.72
CA LEU A 108 -14.89 -5.49 -18.52
C LEU A 108 -16.14 -5.23 -17.67
N LEU A 109 -16.58 -3.98 -17.57
CA LEU A 109 -17.82 -3.63 -16.87
C LEU A 109 -19.06 -4.16 -17.60
N GLU A 110 -19.07 -4.14 -18.94
CA GLU A 110 -20.15 -4.75 -19.72
C GLU A 110 -20.14 -6.28 -19.63
N LEU A 111 -18.96 -6.92 -19.63
CA LEU A 111 -18.83 -8.36 -19.43
C LEU A 111 -19.39 -8.78 -18.07
N LYS A 112 -19.03 -8.04 -17.00
CA LYS A 112 -19.56 -8.28 -15.66
C LYS A 112 -21.08 -8.09 -15.60
N ARG A 113 -21.60 -7.02 -16.20
CA ARG A 113 -23.05 -6.78 -16.27
C ARG A 113 -23.80 -7.93 -16.94
N ARG A 114 -23.24 -8.51 -18.00
CA ARG A 114 -23.84 -9.67 -18.69
C ARG A 114 -23.76 -10.95 -17.84
N ALA A 115 -22.67 -11.15 -17.09
CA ALA A 115 -22.56 -12.26 -16.14
C ALA A 115 -23.62 -12.15 -15.03
N ASP A 116 -23.81 -10.95 -14.48
CA ASP A 116 -24.80 -10.68 -13.44
C ASP A 116 -26.26 -10.80 -13.94
N GLN A 117 -26.50 -10.65 -15.25
CA GLN A 117 -27.82 -10.82 -15.88
C GLN A 117 -28.10 -12.27 -16.33
N GLY A 118 -27.07 -13.12 -16.44
CA GLY A 118 -27.20 -14.52 -16.84
C GLY A 118 -27.53 -15.49 -15.71
N ASP A 119 -27.43 -15.05 -14.45
CA ASP A 119 -27.70 -15.87 -13.25
C ASP A 119 -29.16 -15.77 -12.76
N GLY A 120 -30.03 -15.13 -13.56
CA GLY A 120 -31.40 -14.77 -13.20
C GLY A 120 -32.52 -15.61 -13.82
N ASP A 121 -32.23 -16.67 -14.57
CA ASP A 121 -33.26 -17.51 -15.20
C ASP A 121 -32.95 -19.01 -15.03
N GLY A 122 -33.41 -19.61 -13.91
CA GLY A 122 -33.26 -21.06 -13.74
C GLY A 122 -33.63 -21.68 -12.40
N ALA A 123 -34.92 -21.69 -12.07
CA ALA A 123 -35.64 -22.79 -11.38
C ALA A 123 -35.42 -23.09 -9.87
N GLY A 124 -36.53 -22.98 -9.14
CA GLY A 124 -36.86 -23.74 -7.92
C GLY A 124 -37.78 -22.92 -7.02
N ARG A 125 -38.88 -23.41 -6.44
CA ARG A 125 -39.57 -24.70 -6.43
C ARG A 125 -40.87 -24.43 -5.64
N ASP A 126 -41.97 -25.06 -6.04
CA ASP A 126 -43.22 -25.11 -5.27
C ASP A 126 -42.97 -25.52 -3.80
N GLY A 127 -43.70 -24.94 -2.85
CA GLY A 127 -43.60 -25.36 -1.45
C GLY A 127 -44.38 -24.48 -0.47
N ASP A 128 -45.62 -24.89 -0.23
CA ASP A 128 -46.57 -24.44 0.80
C ASP A 128 -45.95 -24.18 2.20
N GLY A 129 -46.38 -23.10 2.87
CA GLY A 129 -45.80 -22.69 4.15
C GLY A 129 -46.50 -21.51 4.84
N ARG A 130 -47.82 -21.61 4.97
CA ARG A 130 -48.71 -20.79 5.81
C ARG A 130 -48.03 -20.17 7.06
N PRO A 131 -48.04 -18.85 7.27
CA PRO A 131 -47.75 -18.29 8.59
C PRO A 131 -48.96 -18.48 9.51
N ALA A 132 -48.76 -19.22 10.60
CA ALA A 132 -49.67 -19.20 11.74
C ALA A 132 -49.54 -17.83 12.42
N ALA A 133 -50.60 -17.03 12.36
CA ALA A 133 -50.72 -15.80 13.14
C ALA A 133 -51.12 -16.15 14.60
N PRO A 134 -50.56 -15.47 15.61
CA PRO A 134 -50.97 -15.63 16.99
C PRO A 134 -52.22 -14.80 17.32
N ALA A 135 -53.22 -15.42 17.96
CA ALA A 135 -54.21 -14.81 18.84
C ALA A 135 -54.82 -15.89 19.75
#